data_AF-A0AA91EU75-F1
#
_entry.id   AF-A0AA91EU75-F1
#
_cell.length_a   1.000
_cell.length_b   1.000
_cell.length_c   1.000
_cell.angle_alpha   90.00
_cell.angle_beta   90.00
_cell.angle_gamma   90.00
#
_symmetry.space_group_name_H-M   'P 1'
#
loop_
_entity.id
_entity.type
_entity.pdbx_description
1 polymer ?
#
loop_
_entity_poly.entity_id
_entity_poly.type
_entity_poly.pdbx_seq_one_letter_code
_entity_poly.pdbx_strand_id
1 'polypeptide(L)'
;MTTLKRVLCGAAVASLVAGTGSAVEARAGLSAVTAEWMLAAEHVLLLGTDGTNLDKILEYAYNDDSGFKMLMDRGITAATTIAGHMTMSTPSWSTILTGVWDDKHGVVSNVYRPEPYTTWPSVFNLIEYHKPEVETTVISGRGLFTEIASTGGYPADNIIGISGGSTSAEMDALVTQETISRILATTNNPNIDTFMFSYQSQVDHAGHSYGGGSDQYRDAVINVGANWKEILEAVAQAEAATGDRWTIIAVTDHGHQQNPDLFGFSLGHGFQSPNETSSFVMLSLAGNEAQAGGQSLSYQTIDITPTILQAFGIPMRSDFDGVPMQTDPDILNGIVFPADLKQALTDAINSYGYPDIGTDIMLSIRALAGGAGYFLENYALPPILNFLQSIVDQDIFLISGLAEGTQWVLKTVGAATADVLTDIGRVVAYFTGAGVIPPNDAPLPLPGAAEFTGSLEALLADHAFTAPDLGGADAPSLLDVDALLS
;
A
#
# COMPACT_ATOMS: atom_id res chain seq x y z
N MET A 1 -9.82 -37.08 10.76
CA MET A 1 -9.65 -37.75 9.45
C MET A 1 -8.96 -36.81 8.45
N THR A 2 -7.88 -36.13 8.85
CA THR A 2 -7.27 -35.03 8.07
C THR A 2 -5.75 -35.15 7.91
N THR A 3 -5.13 -36.19 8.48
CA THR A 3 -3.67 -36.37 8.49
C THR A 3 -3.10 -37.17 7.32
N LEU A 4 -3.92 -37.55 6.32
CA LEU A 4 -3.48 -38.46 5.24
C LEU A 4 -3.23 -37.82 3.87
N LYS A 5 -3.30 -36.48 3.72
CA LYS A 5 -3.20 -35.83 2.40
C LYS A 5 -1.87 -35.12 2.07
N ARG A 6 -0.88 -35.02 2.98
CA ARG A 6 0.40 -34.35 2.69
C ARG A 6 1.61 -35.26 2.41
N VAL A 7 1.44 -36.59 2.33
CA VAL A 7 2.56 -37.52 2.08
C VAL A 7 2.96 -37.63 0.60
N LEU A 8 2.21 -37.02 -0.34
CA LEU A 8 2.39 -37.29 -1.79
C LEU A 8 3.14 -36.24 -2.62
N CYS A 9 3.66 -35.15 -2.05
CA CYS A 9 4.42 -34.16 -2.83
C CYS A 9 5.95 -34.16 -2.58
N GLY A 10 6.48 -35.04 -1.73
CA GLY A 10 7.89 -35.02 -1.33
C GLY A 10 8.85 -35.97 -2.05
N ALA A 11 8.41 -36.68 -3.10
CA ALA A 11 9.21 -37.78 -3.69
C ALA A 11 9.43 -37.63 -5.20
N ALA A 12 10.10 -36.56 -5.63
CA ALA A 12 10.78 -36.54 -6.93
C ALA A 12 11.86 -35.46 -6.93
N VAL A 13 13.11 -35.85 -6.63
CA VAL A 13 14.39 -35.47 -7.27
C VAL A 13 15.51 -35.88 -6.31
N ALA A 14 15.90 -37.15 -6.35
CA ALA A 14 17.20 -37.59 -5.85
C ALA A 14 17.51 -38.93 -6.50
N SER A 15 18.14 -38.91 -7.67
CA SER A 15 18.75 -40.12 -8.25
C SER A 15 19.91 -39.79 -9.18
N LEU A 16 21.09 -40.23 -8.72
CA LEU A 16 22.32 -40.59 -9.43
C LEU A 16 23.22 -39.49 -10.02
N VAL A 17 24.29 -39.18 -9.27
CA VAL A 17 25.66 -39.23 -9.81
C VAL A 17 26.54 -40.03 -8.83
N ALA A 18 26.81 -41.29 -9.18
CA ALA A 18 27.89 -42.06 -8.57
C ALA A 18 29.14 -41.85 -9.41
N GLY A 19 30.12 -41.13 -8.86
CA GLY A 19 31.46 -40.94 -9.44
C GLY A 19 32.49 -40.93 -8.32
N THR A 20 33.25 -42.01 -8.22
CA THR A 20 34.33 -42.24 -7.26
C THR A 20 35.49 -41.26 -7.46
N GLY A 21 35.95 -40.58 -6.41
CA GLY A 21 37.26 -39.91 -6.46
C GLY A 21 37.58 -38.91 -5.34
N SER A 22 38.38 -39.37 -4.37
CA SER A 22 39.30 -38.64 -3.48
C SER A 22 38.78 -37.57 -2.50
N ALA A 23 39.12 -37.80 -1.23
CA ALA A 23 38.85 -36.98 -0.07
C ALA A 23 39.46 -35.58 -0.14
N VAL A 24 38.63 -34.56 0.11
CA VAL A 24 39.01 -33.26 0.67
C VAL A 24 37.93 -32.88 1.69
N GLU A 25 38.38 -32.70 2.93
CA GLU A 25 37.73 -32.07 4.11
C GLU A 25 36.20 -31.98 4.15
N ALA A 26 35.61 -32.75 5.08
CA ALA A 26 34.22 -32.61 5.48
C ALA A 26 33.97 -31.21 6.07
N ARG A 27 33.37 -30.32 5.27
CA ARG A 27 32.63 -29.16 5.80
C ARG A 27 31.53 -29.70 6.70
N ALA A 28 31.47 -29.19 7.93
CA ALA A 28 30.37 -29.41 8.86
C ALA A 28 29.03 -29.16 8.13
N GLY A 29 28.14 -30.14 8.24
CA GLY A 29 27.02 -30.32 7.34
C GLY A 29 25.91 -29.26 7.44
N LEU A 30 25.29 -29.02 6.29
CA LEU A 30 23.96 -28.46 6.06
C LEU A 30 22.85 -29.37 6.64
N SER A 31 22.82 -29.63 7.95
CA SER A 31 22.02 -30.76 8.47
C SER A 31 21.14 -30.48 9.71
N ALA A 32 20.69 -29.25 9.94
CA ALA A 32 19.63 -28.99 10.94
C ALA A 32 18.77 -27.76 10.62
N VAL A 33 19.35 -26.74 9.98
CA VAL A 33 18.70 -25.45 9.69
C VAL A 33 17.59 -25.54 8.62
N THR A 34 17.44 -26.68 7.93
CA THR A 34 16.54 -26.78 6.76
C THR A 34 15.16 -27.42 7.03
N ALA A 35 14.87 -27.87 8.25
CA ALA A 35 13.59 -28.51 8.58
C ALA A 35 12.68 -27.63 9.45
N GLU A 36 13.25 -26.77 10.30
CA GLU A 36 12.49 -25.90 11.20
C GLU A 36 11.86 -24.72 10.45
N TRP A 37 12.53 -24.12 9.45
CA TRP A 37 11.92 -23.06 8.61
C TRP A 37 10.77 -23.57 7.73
N MET A 38 10.73 -24.86 7.40
CA MET A 38 9.63 -25.49 6.64
C MET A 38 8.37 -25.71 7.49
N LEU A 39 8.48 -25.53 8.82
CA LEU A 39 7.41 -25.72 9.80
C LEU A 39 7.04 -24.43 10.55
N ALA A 40 7.87 -23.39 10.48
CA ALA A 40 7.60 -22.08 11.07
C ALA A 40 6.48 -21.38 10.29
N ALA A 41 5.57 -20.74 11.00
CA ALA A 41 4.56 -19.90 10.37
C ALA A 41 5.21 -18.59 9.89
N GLU A 42 4.82 -18.15 8.70
CA GLU A 42 5.24 -16.86 8.14
C GLU A 42 4.29 -15.77 8.65
N HIS A 43 4.81 -14.84 9.45
CA HIS A 43 4.04 -13.70 9.95
C HIS A 43 4.56 -12.40 9.34
N VAL A 44 3.67 -11.65 8.70
CA VAL A 44 3.97 -10.34 8.11
C VAL A 44 3.09 -9.27 8.74
N LEU A 45 3.71 -8.26 9.36
CA LEU A 45 3.05 -7.11 9.97
C LEU A 45 3.38 -5.84 9.21
N LEU A 46 2.37 -5.19 8.64
CA LEU A 46 2.44 -3.85 8.07
C LEU A 46 1.94 -2.83 9.11
N LEU A 47 2.82 -1.95 9.56
CA LEU A 47 2.53 -0.81 10.42
C LEU A 47 2.45 0.46 9.60
N GLY A 48 1.28 1.08 9.58
CA GLY A 48 1.04 2.36 8.93
C GLY A 48 0.92 3.50 9.91
N THR A 49 1.55 4.63 9.61
CA THR A 49 1.26 5.90 10.29
C THR A 49 1.02 7.00 9.26
N ASP A 50 -0.08 7.73 9.41
CA ASP A 50 -0.50 8.76 8.45
C ASP A 50 0.32 10.05 8.61
N GLY A 51 0.78 10.62 7.51
CA GLY A 51 1.34 11.97 7.45
C GLY A 51 2.56 12.21 8.36
N THR A 52 3.41 11.21 8.59
CA THR A 52 4.50 11.25 9.59
C THR A 52 5.86 11.51 8.97
N ASN A 53 6.42 12.70 9.18
CA ASN A 53 7.75 13.02 8.68
C ASN A 53 8.88 12.28 9.43
N LEU A 54 9.79 11.67 8.67
CA LEU A 54 10.94 10.96 9.23
C LEU A 54 11.88 11.88 10.01
N ASP A 55 12.07 13.13 9.61
CA ASP A 55 12.90 14.09 10.36
C ASP A 55 12.37 14.29 11.79
N LYS A 56 11.05 14.31 11.97
CA LYS A 56 10.40 14.43 13.29
C LYS A 56 10.51 13.16 14.12
N ILE A 57 10.49 12.00 13.50
CA ILE A 57 10.85 10.74 14.18
C ILE A 57 12.30 10.82 14.67
N LEU A 58 13.24 11.24 13.80
CA LEU A 58 14.66 11.35 14.16
C LEU A 58 14.89 12.39 15.26
N GLU A 59 14.12 13.49 15.26
CA GLU A 59 14.22 14.57 16.25
C GLU A 59 13.65 14.15 17.61
N TYR A 60 12.46 13.56 17.64
CA TYR A 60 11.66 13.41 18.86
C TYR A 60 11.54 11.97 19.38
N ALA A 61 11.64 10.98 18.49
CA ALA A 61 11.38 9.58 18.78
C ALA A 61 12.55 8.64 18.43
N TYR A 62 13.77 9.18 18.29
CA TYR A 62 15.00 8.40 18.12
C TYR A 62 15.62 8.05 19.48
N ASN A 63 14.92 7.22 20.26
CA ASN A 63 15.34 6.74 21.57
C ASN A 63 14.75 5.35 21.83
N ASP A 64 15.30 4.62 22.81
CA ASP A 64 14.94 3.21 23.04
C ASP A 64 13.51 3.01 23.58
N ASP A 65 12.80 4.08 23.92
CA ASP A 65 11.38 4.04 24.30
C ASP A 65 10.42 4.19 23.11
N SER A 66 10.94 4.14 21.88
CA SER A 66 10.18 4.30 20.64
C SER A 66 10.27 3.06 19.75
N GLY A 67 9.11 2.58 19.30
CA GLY A 67 9.01 1.49 18.32
C GLY A 67 9.68 1.82 16.99
N PHE A 68 9.74 3.11 16.60
CA PHE A 68 10.51 3.53 15.43
C PHE A 68 12.00 3.19 15.59
N LYS A 69 12.58 3.52 16.75
CA LYS A 69 13.99 3.23 17.04
C LYS A 69 14.23 1.73 17.16
N MET A 70 13.31 0.99 17.78
CA MET A 70 13.39 -0.48 17.84
C MET A 70 13.41 -1.11 16.43
N LEU A 71 12.62 -0.59 15.49
CA LEU A 71 12.63 -1.04 14.09
C LEU A 71 13.93 -0.68 13.37
N MET A 72 14.41 0.55 13.53
CA MET A 72 15.71 0.99 12.99
C MET A 72 16.85 0.10 13.50
N ASP A 73 16.84 -0.29 14.78
CA ASP A 73 17.88 -1.10 15.39
C ASP A 73 17.86 -2.57 14.96
N ARG A 74 16.71 -3.11 14.53
CA ARG A 74 16.56 -4.52 14.14
C ARG A 74 16.49 -4.74 12.63
N GLY A 75 16.36 -3.68 11.84
CA GLY A 75 16.10 -3.75 10.41
C GLY A 75 16.87 -2.72 9.58
N ILE A 76 16.40 -2.54 8.35
CA ILE A 76 16.88 -1.54 7.40
C ILE A 76 15.89 -0.39 7.33
N THR A 77 16.39 0.84 7.35
CA THR A 77 15.56 2.04 7.19
C THR A 77 15.91 2.78 5.90
N ALA A 78 14.91 3.18 5.14
CA ALA A 78 15.07 4.12 4.05
C ALA A 78 14.34 5.41 4.40
N ALA A 79 15.04 6.54 4.29
CA ALA A 79 14.38 7.78 3.98
C ALA A 79 13.91 7.67 2.53
N THR A 80 12.63 7.90 2.26
CA THR A 80 12.07 7.85 0.90
C THR A 80 11.42 9.18 0.53
N THR A 81 11.17 9.38 -0.77
CA THR A 81 10.38 10.50 -1.27
C THR A 81 9.36 9.99 -2.28
N ILE A 82 8.14 10.52 -2.21
CA ILE A 82 7.08 10.31 -3.18
C ILE A 82 6.90 11.53 -4.10
N ALA A 83 7.96 12.33 -4.30
CA ALA A 83 7.93 13.42 -5.26
C ALA A 83 7.61 12.88 -6.67
N GLY A 84 6.62 13.49 -7.33
CA GLY A 84 6.04 12.96 -8.57
C GLY A 84 4.77 12.13 -8.36
N HIS A 85 4.37 11.87 -7.11
CA HIS A 85 3.12 11.22 -6.73
C HIS A 85 2.30 12.12 -5.80
N MET A 86 0.98 11.90 -5.73
CA MET A 86 0.10 12.69 -4.86
C MET A 86 0.40 12.44 -3.39
N THR A 87 0.62 13.50 -2.61
CA THR A 87 0.78 13.42 -1.15
C THR A 87 -0.61 13.48 -0.48
N MET A 88 -1.46 12.49 -0.76
CA MET A 88 -2.79 12.35 -0.16
C MET A 88 -2.95 10.92 0.31
N SER A 89 -3.56 10.72 1.48
CA SER A 89 -3.62 9.41 2.12
C SER A 89 -4.20 8.33 1.22
N THR A 90 -5.38 8.53 0.61
CA THR A 90 -6.02 7.47 -0.18
C THR A 90 -5.20 7.08 -1.43
N PRO A 91 -4.71 8.00 -2.28
CA PRO A 91 -3.77 7.67 -3.36
C PRO A 91 -2.49 6.94 -2.90
N SER A 92 -1.79 7.45 -1.89
CA SER A 92 -0.56 6.84 -1.38
C SER A 92 -0.80 5.45 -0.81
N TRP A 93 -1.87 5.26 -0.04
CA TRP A 93 -2.22 3.94 0.49
C TRP A 93 -2.71 2.98 -0.59
N SER A 94 -3.37 3.46 -1.65
CA SER A 94 -3.65 2.65 -2.83
C SER A 94 -2.35 2.13 -3.43
N THR A 95 -1.35 2.99 -3.61
CA THR A 95 -0.03 2.57 -4.08
C THR A 95 0.59 1.49 -3.18
N ILE A 96 0.65 1.75 -1.86
CA ILE A 96 1.24 0.82 -0.88
C ILE A 96 0.55 -0.55 -0.91
N LEU A 97 -0.79 -0.57 -1.01
CA LEU A 97 -1.60 -1.77 -0.90
C LEU A 97 -1.88 -2.47 -2.25
N THR A 98 -1.46 -1.90 -3.39
CA THR A 98 -1.63 -2.51 -4.71
C THR A 98 -0.32 -2.72 -5.47
N GLY A 99 0.78 -2.04 -5.09
CA GLY A 99 2.08 -2.17 -5.74
C GLY A 99 2.20 -1.44 -7.09
N VAL A 100 1.28 -0.50 -7.38
CA VAL A 100 1.27 0.31 -8.60
C VAL A 100 1.08 1.80 -8.29
N TRP A 101 1.62 2.70 -9.12
CA TRP A 101 1.48 4.14 -8.92
C TRP A 101 0.09 4.66 -9.35
N ASP A 102 -0.16 5.95 -9.11
CA ASP A 102 -1.43 6.60 -9.42
C ASP A 102 -1.71 6.79 -10.92
N ASP A 103 -0.68 6.72 -11.76
CA ASP A 103 -0.84 6.62 -13.23
C ASP A 103 -1.47 5.30 -13.69
N LYS A 104 -1.46 4.27 -12.84
CA LYS A 104 -2.16 3.00 -13.01
C LYS A 104 -3.45 2.91 -12.22
N HIS A 105 -3.40 3.03 -10.89
CA HIS A 105 -4.60 2.83 -10.07
C HIS A 105 -5.64 3.95 -10.20
N GLY A 106 -5.25 5.16 -10.61
CA GLY A 106 -6.18 6.25 -10.90
C GLY A 106 -6.90 6.86 -9.69
N VAL A 107 -6.64 6.36 -8.48
CA VAL A 107 -7.06 6.97 -7.22
C VAL A 107 -6.37 8.31 -7.02
N VAL A 108 -7.16 9.38 -6.88
CA VAL A 108 -6.69 10.79 -6.83
C VAL A 108 -7.39 11.65 -5.78
N SER A 109 -8.20 11.04 -4.93
CA SER A 109 -8.99 11.74 -3.91
C SER A 109 -9.09 10.87 -2.66
N ASN A 110 -9.32 11.52 -1.52
CA ASN A 110 -9.59 10.83 -0.27
C ASN A 110 -11.01 10.22 -0.19
N VAL A 111 -11.87 10.50 -1.17
CA VAL A 111 -13.19 9.87 -1.31
C VAL A 111 -13.02 8.43 -1.79
N TYR A 112 -13.42 7.48 -0.97
CA TYR A 112 -13.32 6.06 -1.29
C TYR A 112 -14.20 5.68 -2.49
N ARG A 113 -13.65 4.80 -3.34
CA ARG A 113 -14.35 4.17 -4.46
C ARG A 113 -13.77 2.78 -4.75
N PRO A 114 -14.62 1.77 -5.04
CA PRO A 114 -14.18 0.37 -5.15
C PRO A 114 -13.61 -0.02 -6.52
N GLU A 115 -13.94 0.70 -7.60
CA GLU A 115 -13.62 0.29 -8.97
C GLU A 115 -12.11 0.14 -9.25
N PRO A 116 -11.23 1.05 -8.76
CA PRO A 116 -9.78 0.89 -8.89
C PRO A 116 -9.26 -0.44 -8.34
N TYR A 117 -9.78 -0.87 -7.19
CA TYR A 117 -9.31 -2.08 -6.49
C TYR A 117 -9.83 -3.38 -7.11
N THR A 118 -10.80 -3.29 -8.03
CA THR A 118 -11.20 -4.43 -8.87
C THR A 118 -10.23 -4.62 -10.04
N THR A 119 -9.71 -3.52 -10.58
CA THR A 119 -8.74 -3.52 -11.69
C THR A 119 -7.34 -3.85 -11.19
N TRP A 120 -6.98 -3.25 -10.05
CA TRP A 120 -5.71 -3.39 -9.36
C TRP A 120 -5.96 -4.02 -7.99
N PRO A 121 -5.94 -5.36 -7.88
CA PRO A 121 -6.28 -6.06 -6.65
C PRO A 121 -5.34 -5.65 -5.52
N SER A 122 -5.90 -5.43 -4.34
CA SER A 122 -5.11 -5.16 -3.14
C SER A 122 -4.28 -6.38 -2.72
N VAL A 123 -3.26 -6.15 -1.90
CA VAL A 123 -2.45 -7.21 -1.28
C VAL A 123 -3.33 -8.25 -0.57
N PHE A 124 -4.45 -7.84 0.05
CA PHE A 124 -5.43 -8.75 0.64
C PHE A 124 -6.01 -9.70 -0.39
N ASN A 125 -6.54 -9.17 -1.51
CA ASN A 125 -7.11 -10.01 -2.56
C ASN A 125 -6.08 -10.96 -3.17
N LEU A 126 -4.84 -10.50 -3.34
CA LEU A 126 -3.76 -11.31 -3.89
C LEU A 126 -3.37 -12.45 -2.94
N ILE A 127 -3.29 -12.20 -1.63
CA ILE A 127 -3.04 -13.23 -0.63
C ILE A 127 -4.20 -14.22 -0.59
N GLU A 128 -5.43 -13.75 -0.41
CA GLU A 128 -6.62 -14.59 -0.29
C GLU A 128 -6.87 -15.46 -1.53
N TYR A 129 -6.55 -14.96 -2.72
CA TYR A 129 -6.67 -15.74 -3.94
C TYR A 129 -5.60 -16.84 -4.07
N HIS A 130 -4.33 -16.51 -3.81
CA HIS A 130 -3.22 -17.46 -4.02
C HIS A 130 -2.94 -18.38 -2.83
N LYS A 131 -3.27 -17.92 -1.63
CA LYS A 131 -2.92 -18.50 -0.33
C LYS A 131 -4.06 -18.28 0.68
N PRO A 132 -5.28 -18.81 0.44
CA PRO A 132 -6.42 -18.68 1.34
C PRO A 132 -6.22 -19.33 2.72
N GLU A 133 -5.08 -20.03 2.93
CA GLU A 133 -4.66 -20.51 4.25
C GLU A 133 -3.95 -19.46 5.11
N VAL A 134 -3.51 -18.32 4.54
CA VAL A 134 -2.90 -17.21 5.27
C VAL A 134 -4.01 -16.37 5.88
N GLU A 135 -4.01 -16.19 7.20
CA GLU A 135 -5.00 -15.36 7.86
C GLU A 135 -4.70 -13.88 7.59
N THR A 136 -5.58 -13.20 6.85
CA THR A 136 -5.41 -11.78 6.58
C THR A 136 -6.25 -10.90 7.53
N THR A 137 -5.62 -9.87 8.07
CA THR A 137 -6.26 -8.97 9.04
C THR A 137 -5.98 -7.51 8.71
N VAL A 138 -7.01 -6.67 8.76
CA VAL A 138 -6.88 -5.21 8.78
C VAL A 138 -7.47 -4.64 10.07
N ILE A 139 -6.73 -3.73 10.71
CA ILE A 139 -7.11 -3.08 11.96
C ILE A 139 -6.95 -1.57 11.79
N SER A 140 -8.06 -0.84 11.82
CA SER A 140 -8.04 0.58 11.51
C SER A 140 -9.19 1.34 12.15
N GLY A 141 -8.89 2.55 12.64
CA GLY A 141 -9.91 3.54 13.01
C GLY A 141 -10.50 4.33 11.84
N ARG A 142 -9.91 4.18 10.64
CA ARG A 142 -10.34 4.84 9.39
C ARG A 142 -11.02 3.83 8.47
N GLY A 143 -12.30 4.08 8.15
CA GLY A 143 -13.14 3.19 7.35
C GLY A 143 -12.59 2.83 5.97
N LEU A 144 -11.80 3.73 5.37
CA LEU A 144 -11.15 3.50 4.07
C LEU A 144 -10.45 2.14 3.99
N PHE A 145 -9.65 1.79 5.00
CA PHE A 145 -8.83 0.58 4.95
C PHE A 145 -9.67 -0.69 5.12
N THR A 146 -10.73 -0.60 5.92
CA THR A 146 -11.72 -1.68 6.01
C THR A 146 -12.50 -1.85 4.71
N GLU A 147 -12.78 -0.75 4.00
CA GLU A 147 -13.46 -0.78 2.70
C GLU A 147 -12.56 -1.39 1.61
N ILE A 148 -11.28 -0.99 1.53
CA ILE A 148 -10.28 -1.58 0.61
C ILE A 148 -10.11 -3.08 0.86
N ALA A 149 -9.97 -3.49 2.12
CA ALA A 149 -9.84 -4.90 2.48
C ALA A 149 -11.10 -5.74 2.20
N SER A 150 -12.28 -5.10 2.16
CA SER A 150 -13.56 -5.76 1.84
C SER A 150 -13.87 -5.84 0.34
N THR A 151 -13.11 -5.13 -0.49
CA THR A 151 -13.43 -4.93 -1.90
C THR A 151 -12.73 -5.95 -2.77
N GLY A 152 -13.39 -6.35 -3.86
CA GLY A 152 -12.89 -7.37 -4.78
C GLY A 152 -13.57 -8.72 -4.56
N GLY A 153 -13.04 -9.76 -5.21
CA GLY A 153 -13.56 -11.11 -5.09
C GLY A 153 -13.10 -11.85 -3.83
N TYR A 154 -12.00 -11.40 -3.23
CA TYR A 154 -11.27 -12.12 -2.19
C TYR A 154 -10.98 -11.16 -1.02
N PRO A 155 -12.00 -10.84 -0.20
CA PRO A 155 -11.85 -9.90 0.91
C PRO A 155 -10.99 -10.51 2.02
N ALA A 156 -10.38 -9.67 2.84
CA ALA A 156 -9.62 -10.12 4.00
C ALA A 156 -10.47 -10.89 5.03
N ASP A 157 -9.89 -11.87 5.71
CA ASP A 157 -10.60 -12.70 6.71
C ASP A 157 -11.14 -11.87 7.88
N ASN A 158 -10.30 -10.97 8.41
CA ASN A 158 -10.60 -10.18 9.60
C ASN A 158 -10.57 -8.69 9.27
N ILE A 159 -11.74 -8.08 9.13
CA ILE A 159 -11.89 -6.65 8.83
C ILE A 159 -12.36 -5.92 10.10
N ILE A 160 -11.42 -5.27 10.79
CA ILE A 160 -11.65 -4.71 12.12
C ILE A 160 -11.66 -3.17 12.06
N GLY A 161 -12.87 -2.63 12.00
CA GLY A 161 -13.11 -1.20 12.16
C GLY A 161 -13.14 -0.82 13.64
N ILE A 162 -12.11 -0.13 14.10
CA ILE A 162 -12.07 0.43 15.46
C ILE A 162 -12.96 1.66 15.52
N SER A 163 -13.75 1.76 16.59
CA SER A 163 -14.56 2.92 16.92
C SER A 163 -14.57 3.11 18.44
N GLY A 164 -14.95 4.30 18.91
CA GLY A 164 -15.13 4.57 20.34
C GLY A 164 -14.03 5.39 21.01
N GLY A 165 -12.93 5.70 20.31
CA GLY A 165 -12.02 6.77 20.72
C GLY A 165 -12.65 8.14 20.46
N SER A 166 -12.52 9.06 21.43
CA SER A 166 -13.00 10.45 21.31
C SER A 166 -11.98 11.36 20.62
N THR A 167 -10.74 10.89 20.48
CA THR A 167 -9.63 11.57 19.80
C THR A 167 -8.88 10.57 18.92
N SER A 168 -8.09 11.06 17.95
CA SER A 168 -7.22 10.20 17.14
C SER A 168 -6.21 9.41 17.99
N ALA A 169 -5.69 10.01 19.06
CA ALA A 169 -4.81 9.33 20.02
C ALA A 169 -5.50 8.15 20.72
N GLU A 170 -6.75 8.32 21.16
CA GLU A 170 -7.52 7.24 21.78
C GLU A 170 -7.89 6.15 20.76
N MET A 171 -8.18 6.52 19.51
CA MET A 171 -8.41 5.56 18.43
C MET A 171 -7.16 4.73 18.14
N ASP A 172 -5.99 5.36 18.02
CA ASP A 172 -4.73 4.67 17.77
C ASP A 172 -4.34 3.74 18.95
N ALA A 173 -4.65 4.13 20.19
CA ALA A 173 -4.48 3.26 21.35
C ALA A 173 -5.37 2.01 21.29
N LEU A 174 -6.62 2.14 20.81
CA LEU A 174 -7.52 0.99 20.62
C LEU A 174 -7.06 0.10 19.46
N VAL A 175 -6.59 0.67 18.34
CA VAL A 175 -5.95 -0.08 17.24
C VAL A 175 -4.74 -0.86 17.76
N THR A 176 -3.91 -0.22 18.60
CA THR A 176 -2.74 -0.85 19.23
C THR A 176 -3.12 -2.04 20.08
N GLN A 177 -4.14 -1.90 20.95
CA GLN A 177 -4.63 -2.99 21.80
C GLN A 177 -5.16 -4.18 20.98
N GLU A 178 -5.93 -3.93 19.93
CA GLU A 178 -6.42 -5.01 19.06
C GLU A 178 -5.28 -5.67 18.29
N THR A 179 -4.29 -4.89 17.82
CA THR A 179 -3.10 -5.43 17.13
C THR A 179 -2.32 -6.36 18.06
N ILE A 180 -2.07 -5.94 19.30
CA ILE A 180 -1.43 -6.77 20.32
C ILE A 180 -2.23 -8.03 20.60
N SER A 181 -3.56 -7.92 20.75
CA SER A 181 -4.46 -9.07 20.95
C SER A 181 -4.31 -10.12 19.84
N ARG A 182 -4.29 -9.67 18.58
CA ARG A 182 -4.13 -10.54 17.41
C ARG A 182 -2.74 -11.18 17.33
N ILE A 183 -1.68 -10.42 17.58
CA ILE A 183 -0.31 -10.96 17.66
C ILE A 183 -0.22 -12.03 18.74
N LEU A 184 -0.75 -11.79 19.94
CA LEU A 184 -0.71 -12.77 21.03
C LEU A 184 -1.62 -13.98 20.75
N ALA A 185 -2.67 -13.83 19.95
CA ALA A 185 -3.52 -14.93 19.55
C ALA A 185 -2.79 -15.97 18.68
N THR A 186 -1.78 -15.58 17.89
CA THR A 186 -0.98 -16.51 17.07
C THR A 186 -0.22 -17.52 17.93
N THR A 187 0.11 -17.18 19.18
CA THR A 187 0.77 -18.09 20.13
C THR A 187 -0.06 -19.35 20.45
N ASN A 188 -1.38 -19.29 20.24
CA ASN A 188 -2.29 -20.41 20.44
C ASN A 188 -2.52 -21.23 19.16
N ASN A 189 -2.02 -20.75 18.01
CA ASN A 189 -2.12 -21.42 16.71
C ASN A 189 -0.82 -21.24 15.90
N PRO A 190 0.31 -21.83 16.33
CA PRO A 190 1.65 -21.52 15.79
C PRO A 190 1.92 -22.03 14.37
N ASN A 191 0.90 -22.51 13.65
CA ASN A 191 1.06 -23.00 12.27
C ASN A 191 0.20 -22.22 11.27
N ILE A 192 -0.31 -21.03 11.67
CA ILE A 192 -1.08 -20.16 10.79
C ILE A 192 -0.19 -19.04 10.29
N ASP A 193 0.08 -19.03 8.99
CA ASP A 193 0.69 -17.90 8.32
C ASP A 193 -0.27 -16.71 8.43
N THR A 194 0.25 -15.51 8.71
CA THR A 194 -0.60 -14.36 9.01
C THR A 194 -0.08 -13.11 8.34
N PHE A 195 -0.98 -12.35 7.71
CA PHE A 195 -0.73 -10.98 7.27
C PHE A 195 -1.61 -10.01 8.07
N MET A 196 -1.01 -9.05 8.78
CA MET A 196 -1.74 -8.02 9.51
C MET A 196 -1.36 -6.62 9.03
N PHE A 197 -2.35 -5.78 8.76
CA PHE A 197 -2.18 -4.34 8.56
C PHE A 197 -2.81 -3.57 9.72
N SER A 198 -1.99 -2.78 10.43
CA SER A 198 -2.40 -1.92 11.54
C SER A 198 -2.06 -0.46 11.23
N TYR A 199 -3.04 0.44 11.33
CA TYR A 199 -2.91 1.83 10.88
C TYR A 199 -3.19 2.85 12.00
N GLN A 200 -2.33 3.87 12.11
CA GLN A 200 -2.41 4.95 13.10
C GLN A 200 -2.53 6.32 12.43
N SER A 201 -3.54 7.11 12.80
CA SER A 201 -3.85 8.40 12.15
C SER A 201 -3.47 9.64 12.95
N GLN A 202 -3.02 9.50 14.21
CA GLN A 202 -2.88 10.62 15.14
C GLN A 202 -1.96 11.73 14.62
N VAL A 203 -0.87 11.38 13.94
CA VAL A 203 0.15 12.34 13.49
C VAL A 203 -0.41 13.27 12.42
N ASP A 204 -1.02 12.74 11.36
CA ASP A 204 -1.69 13.54 10.34
C ASP A 204 -2.82 14.42 10.92
N HIS A 205 -3.66 13.87 11.81
CA HIS A 205 -4.69 14.65 12.50
C HIS A 205 -4.10 15.85 13.28
N ALA A 206 -2.96 15.66 13.95
CA ALA A 206 -2.25 16.74 14.63
C ALA A 206 -1.66 17.73 13.62
N GLY A 207 -1.12 17.26 12.51
CA GLY A 207 -0.60 18.08 11.42
C GLY A 207 -1.68 18.98 10.83
N HIS A 208 -2.84 18.44 10.47
CA HIS A 208 -3.95 19.23 9.94
C HIS A 208 -4.41 20.28 10.96
N SER A 209 -4.48 19.93 12.24
CA SER A 209 -5.00 20.80 13.30
C SER A 209 -4.01 21.90 13.72
N TYR A 210 -2.69 21.63 13.67
CA TYR A 210 -1.68 22.48 14.31
C TYR A 210 -0.42 22.74 13.46
N GLY A 211 -0.20 22.00 12.38
CA GLY A 211 1.01 22.04 11.54
C GLY A 211 2.07 21.02 11.96
N GLY A 212 2.90 20.57 11.01
CA GLY A 212 3.95 19.56 11.22
C GLY A 212 5.12 20.02 12.10
N GLY A 213 5.27 21.34 12.30
CA GLY A 213 6.26 21.94 13.19
C GLY A 213 5.74 22.21 14.60
N SER A 214 4.52 21.76 14.93
CA SER A 214 3.88 22.06 16.22
C SER A 214 4.25 21.09 17.33
N ASP A 215 4.05 21.54 18.58
CA ASP A 215 4.17 20.70 19.77
C ASP A 215 3.20 19.51 19.75
N GLN A 216 2.01 19.69 19.19
CA GLN A 216 0.98 18.65 19.07
C GLN A 216 1.39 17.57 18.07
N TYR A 217 2.01 17.96 16.96
CA TYR A 217 2.57 17.01 16.00
C TYR A 217 3.75 16.24 16.61
N ARG A 218 4.66 16.92 17.32
CA ARG A 218 5.71 16.27 18.11
C ARG A 218 5.13 15.22 19.07
N ASP A 219 4.15 15.61 19.87
CA ASP A 219 3.57 14.74 20.90
C ASP A 219 2.85 13.54 20.25
N ALA A 220 2.22 13.73 19.08
CA ALA A 220 1.65 12.65 18.29
C ALA A 220 2.71 11.65 17.78
N VAL A 221 3.84 12.14 17.25
CA VAL A 221 4.95 11.28 16.81
C VAL A 221 5.50 10.44 17.96
N ILE A 222 5.64 11.04 19.15
CA ILE A 222 6.07 10.33 20.36
C ILE A 222 5.04 9.25 20.75
N ASN A 223 3.74 9.58 20.71
CA ASN A 223 2.68 8.62 21.03
C ASN A 223 2.64 7.43 20.06
N VAL A 224 2.73 7.66 18.75
CA VAL A 224 2.79 6.56 17.76
C VAL A 224 4.02 5.69 18.01
N GLY A 225 5.17 6.30 18.32
CA GLY A 225 6.37 5.58 18.72
C GLY A 225 6.14 4.68 19.94
N ALA A 226 5.45 5.18 20.97
CA ALA A 226 5.11 4.39 22.15
C ALA A 226 4.14 3.24 21.84
N ASN A 227 3.11 3.49 21.03
CA ASN A 227 2.18 2.45 20.58
C ASN A 227 2.91 1.34 19.81
N TRP A 228 3.80 1.69 18.89
CA TRP A 228 4.58 0.71 18.13
C TRP A 228 5.55 -0.06 19.02
N LYS A 229 6.10 0.55 20.07
CA LYS A 229 6.89 -0.16 21.06
C LYS A 229 6.08 -1.29 21.70
N GLU A 230 4.86 -1.02 22.17
CA GLU A 230 3.99 -2.03 22.76
C GLU A 230 3.67 -3.17 21.77
N ILE A 231 3.42 -2.84 20.49
CA ILE A 231 3.21 -3.84 19.43
C ILE A 231 4.45 -4.73 19.24
N LEU A 232 5.64 -4.12 19.17
CA LEU A 232 6.89 -4.86 18.95
C LEU A 232 7.29 -5.70 20.16
N GLU A 233 6.95 -5.28 21.38
CA GLU A 233 7.08 -6.09 22.59
C GLU A 233 6.16 -7.32 22.54
N ALA A 234 4.93 -7.17 22.04
CA ALA A 234 4.02 -8.30 21.80
C ALA A 234 4.55 -9.26 20.71
N VAL A 235 5.14 -8.73 19.64
CA VAL A 235 5.83 -9.56 18.63
C VAL A 235 6.97 -10.34 19.28
N ALA A 236 7.84 -9.68 20.04
CA ALA A 236 8.94 -10.36 20.72
C ALA A 236 8.45 -11.45 21.69
N GLN A 237 7.33 -11.22 22.37
CA GLN A 237 6.67 -12.23 23.20
C GLN A 237 6.17 -13.42 22.37
N ALA A 238 5.54 -13.18 21.21
CA ALA A 238 5.08 -14.24 20.33
C ALA A 238 6.25 -15.05 19.76
N GLU A 239 7.30 -14.38 19.24
CA GLU A 239 8.52 -15.02 18.75
C GLU A 239 9.18 -15.90 19.83
N ALA A 240 9.22 -15.43 21.08
CA ALA A 240 9.76 -16.22 22.20
C ALA A 240 8.88 -17.43 22.58
N ALA A 241 7.58 -17.35 22.34
CA ALA A 241 6.63 -18.41 22.69
C ALA A 241 6.55 -19.52 21.63
N THR A 242 6.62 -19.17 20.35
CA THR A 242 6.42 -20.12 19.23
C THR A 242 7.72 -20.50 18.53
N GLY A 243 8.73 -19.64 18.57
CA GLY A 243 9.94 -19.75 17.75
C GLY A 243 9.77 -19.21 16.33
N ASP A 244 8.56 -18.77 15.94
CA ASP A 244 8.33 -18.10 14.68
C ASP A 244 9.08 -16.75 14.65
N ARG A 245 9.33 -16.23 13.45
CA ARG A 245 9.96 -14.93 13.23
C ARG A 245 9.01 -14.05 12.44
N TRP A 246 8.98 -12.77 12.74
CA TRP A 246 8.08 -11.82 12.08
C TRP A 246 8.82 -10.94 11.09
N THR A 247 8.28 -10.83 9.89
CA THR A 247 8.62 -9.77 8.95
C THR A 247 7.78 -8.55 9.29
N ILE A 248 8.41 -7.42 9.62
CA ILE A 248 7.72 -6.18 9.97
C ILE A 248 8.11 -5.09 8.99
N ILE A 249 7.10 -4.46 8.40
CA ILE A 249 7.24 -3.32 7.49
C ILE A 249 6.56 -2.14 8.15
N ALA A 250 7.25 -1.01 8.27
CA ALA A 250 6.65 0.23 8.72
C ALA A 250 6.79 1.33 7.68
N VAL A 251 5.72 2.08 7.45
CA VAL A 251 5.63 3.07 6.37
C VAL A 251 4.74 4.25 6.77
N THR A 252 5.00 5.40 6.16
CA THR A 252 4.05 6.51 6.07
C THR A 252 3.66 6.78 4.62
N ASP A 253 2.42 7.19 4.40
CA ASP A 253 1.87 7.50 3.09
C ASP A 253 2.39 8.81 2.49
N HIS A 254 2.60 9.82 3.33
CA HIS A 254 3.18 11.12 2.97
C HIS A 254 3.75 11.82 4.21
N GLY A 255 4.32 13.00 4.02
CA GLY A 255 4.70 13.90 5.09
C GLY A 255 3.75 15.09 5.23
N HIS A 256 4.14 16.08 6.01
CA HIS A 256 3.32 17.24 6.35
C HIS A 256 4.14 18.53 6.38
N GLN A 257 3.56 19.65 5.92
CA GLN A 257 4.17 20.97 6.00
C GLN A 257 4.39 21.42 7.45
N GLN A 258 5.52 22.08 7.71
CA GLN A 258 5.90 22.56 9.05
C GLN A 258 4.92 23.63 9.58
N ASN A 259 4.65 24.64 8.76
CA ASN A 259 3.69 25.71 9.05
C ASN A 259 2.68 25.76 7.90
N PRO A 260 1.37 25.78 8.17
CA PRO A 260 0.39 26.02 7.11
C PRO A 260 0.49 27.49 6.66
N ASP A 261 1.06 27.70 5.48
CA ASP A 261 1.35 29.04 4.94
C ASP A 261 0.12 29.82 4.46
N LEU A 262 -1.08 29.23 4.53
CA LEU A 262 -2.34 29.93 4.26
C LEU A 262 -3.00 30.30 5.60
N PHE A 263 -2.99 31.60 5.91
CA PHE A 263 -3.63 32.18 7.10
C PHE A 263 -5.08 31.66 7.29
N GLY A 264 -5.26 30.71 8.21
CA GLY A 264 -6.56 30.11 8.55
C GLY A 264 -6.94 28.86 7.76
N PHE A 265 -6.02 28.27 6.98
CA PHE A 265 -6.25 27.08 6.17
C PHE A 265 -5.01 26.17 6.19
N SER A 266 -5.06 25.07 6.94
CA SER A 266 -4.03 24.03 6.92
C SER A 266 -4.52 22.88 6.05
N LEU A 267 -4.15 22.89 4.76
CA LEU A 267 -4.17 21.64 3.99
C LEU A 267 -3.14 20.67 4.56
N GLY A 268 -1.99 21.19 5.00
CA GLY A 268 -0.97 20.40 5.65
C GLY A 268 -0.16 19.53 4.69
N HIS A 269 -0.81 18.93 3.70
CA HIS A 269 -0.23 18.19 2.61
C HIS A 269 -1.15 18.24 1.37
N GLY A 270 -0.69 17.70 0.24
CA GLY A 270 -1.41 17.60 -1.02
C GLY A 270 -0.64 18.17 -2.21
N PHE A 271 0.44 18.91 -1.96
CA PHE A 271 1.34 19.45 -2.97
C PHE A 271 2.67 18.70 -2.98
N GLN A 272 3.75 19.32 -3.45
CA GLN A 272 5.02 18.62 -3.70
C GLN A 272 6.20 19.22 -2.93
N SER A 273 5.97 19.94 -1.83
CA SER A 273 7.10 20.38 -1.01
C SER A 273 7.89 19.16 -0.49
N PRO A 274 9.21 19.30 -0.28
CA PRO A 274 10.03 18.22 0.29
C PRO A 274 9.47 17.66 1.61
N ASN A 275 8.83 18.49 2.43
CA ASN A 275 8.18 18.03 3.65
C ASN A 275 6.94 17.18 3.36
N GLU A 276 6.13 17.52 2.37
CA GLU A 276 4.93 16.75 2.01
C GLU A 276 5.29 15.43 1.33
N THR A 277 6.33 15.45 0.50
CA THR A 277 6.76 14.28 -0.28
C THR A 277 7.70 13.36 0.49
N SER A 278 8.25 13.77 1.62
CA SER A 278 9.07 12.91 2.47
C SER A 278 8.24 11.76 3.03
N SER A 279 8.75 10.55 2.89
CA SER A 279 8.21 9.33 3.49
C SER A 279 9.36 8.50 4.08
N PHE A 280 9.06 7.31 4.56
CA PHE A 280 10.05 6.33 4.99
C PHE A 280 9.53 4.92 4.80
N VAL A 281 10.48 3.97 4.73
CA VAL A 281 10.21 2.54 4.85
C VAL A 281 11.19 1.96 5.86
N MET A 282 10.69 1.24 6.86
CA MET A 282 11.51 0.41 7.75
C MET A 282 11.15 -1.05 7.54
N LEU A 283 12.14 -1.88 7.23
CA LEU A 283 11.97 -3.32 7.01
C LEU A 283 12.81 -4.11 8.02
N SER A 284 12.14 -4.83 8.92
CA SER A 284 12.72 -5.89 9.73
C SER A 284 12.34 -7.23 9.11
N LEU A 285 13.21 -7.81 8.30
CA LEU A 285 12.95 -9.11 7.67
C LEU A 285 13.12 -10.26 8.69
N ALA A 286 12.19 -11.21 8.70
CA ALA A 286 12.24 -12.39 9.55
C ALA A 286 13.59 -13.13 9.43
N GLY A 287 14.26 -13.37 10.56
CA GLY A 287 15.52 -14.13 10.63
C GLY A 287 16.73 -13.48 9.94
N ASN A 288 16.68 -12.18 9.68
CA ASN A 288 17.78 -11.45 9.02
C ASN A 288 18.33 -10.32 9.90
N GLU A 289 18.85 -10.70 11.07
CA GLU A 289 19.45 -9.77 12.03
C GLU A 289 20.79 -9.19 11.53
N ALA A 290 21.38 -9.75 10.48
CA ALA A 290 22.63 -9.27 9.89
C ALA A 290 22.51 -7.88 9.23
N GLN A 291 21.28 -7.46 8.92
CA GLN A 291 21.00 -6.16 8.29
C GLN A 291 20.50 -5.09 9.27
N ALA A 292 20.47 -5.40 10.56
CA ALA A 292 20.12 -4.49 11.64
C ALA A 292 20.94 -3.18 11.60
N GLY A 293 20.26 -2.03 11.71
CA GLY A 293 20.88 -0.70 11.68
C GLY A 293 21.32 -0.25 10.28
N GLY A 294 20.92 -0.97 9.22
CA GLY A 294 21.23 -0.62 7.85
C GLY A 294 20.37 0.54 7.32
N GLN A 295 20.88 1.22 6.29
CA GLN A 295 20.12 2.15 5.48
C GLN A 295 19.96 1.59 4.06
N SER A 296 18.76 1.67 3.51
CA SER A 296 18.55 1.45 2.07
C SER A 296 18.48 2.79 1.36
N LEU A 297 19.16 2.88 0.22
CA LEU A 297 19.11 4.04 -0.68
C LEU A 297 18.05 3.88 -1.79
N SER A 298 17.31 2.77 -1.79
CA SER A 298 16.51 2.34 -2.94
C SER A 298 15.11 1.84 -2.60
N TYR A 299 14.75 1.64 -1.32
CA TYR A 299 13.38 1.28 -0.98
C TYR A 299 12.41 2.40 -1.38
N GLN A 300 11.24 2.00 -1.87
CA GLN A 300 10.13 2.88 -2.14
C GLN A 300 8.84 2.35 -1.50
N THR A 301 7.86 3.21 -1.30
CA THR A 301 6.55 2.82 -0.73
C THR A 301 5.83 1.79 -1.59
N ILE A 302 6.06 1.82 -2.91
CA ILE A 302 5.45 0.91 -3.87
C ILE A 302 5.97 -0.53 -3.81
N ASP A 303 7.15 -0.73 -3.23
CA ASP A 303 7.78 -2.04 -3.07
C ASP A 303 7.12 -2.88 -1.97
N ILE A 304 6.23 -2.29 -1.16
CA ILE A 304 5.63 -2.93 0.02
C ILE A 304 4.76 -4.14 -0.36
N THR A 305 3.83 -3.97 -1.30
CA THR A 305 2.97 -5.09 -1.74
C THR A 305 3.80 -6.24 -2.33
N PRO A 306 4.72 -6.02 -3.30
CA PRO A 306 5.64 -7.05 -3.77
C PRO A 306 6.44 -7.74 -2.66
N THR A 307 6.93 -6.97 -1.68
CA THR A 307 7.68 -7.49 -0.51
C THR A 307 6.82 -8.43 0.35
N ILE A 308 5.57 -8.06 0.63
CA ILE A 308 4.62 -8.89 1.39
C ILE A 308 4.31 -10.18 0.64
N LEU A 309 3.98 -10.09 -0.64
CA LEU A 309 3.65 -11.26 -1.47
C LEU A 309 4.84 -12.22 -1.59
N GLN A 310 6.06 -11.69 -1.67
CA GLN A 310 7.28 -12.48 -1.75
C GLN A 310 7.55 -13.25 -0.46
N ALA A 311 7.20 -12.69 0.71
CA ALA A 311 7.33 -13.40 1.99
C ALA A 311 6.47 -14.68 2.02
N PHE A 312 5.27 -14.64 1.44
CA PHE A 312 4.38 -15.81 1.33
C PHE A 312 4.64 -16.70 0.09
N GLY A 313 5.66 -16.37 -0.70
CA GLY A 313 5.97 -17.09 -1.95
C GLY A 313 4.87 -16.99 -3.02
N ILE A 314 4.11 -15.90 -3.01
CA ILE A 314 3.05 -15.62 -3.99
C ILE A 314 3.69 -15.07 -5.27
N PRO A 315 3.22 -15.47 -6.48
CA PRO A 315 3.71 -14.90 -7.73
C PRO A 315 3.50 -13.38 -7.83
N MET A 316 4.51 -12.67 -8.32
CA MET A 316 4.38 -11.24 -8.65
C MET A 316 3.55 -11.07 -9.93
N ARG A 317 2.73 -10.03 -9.97
CA ARG A 317 2.14 -9.55 -11.22
C ARG A 317 3.22 -8.95 -12.11
N SER A 318 3.07 -9.11 -13.42
CA SER A 318 4.01 -8.54 -14.41
C SER A 318 3.91 -7.03 -14.56
N ASP A 319 2.82 -6.44 -14.05
CA ASP A 319 2.49 -5.03 -14.14
C ASP A 319 2.62 -4.25 -12.82
N PHE A 320 3.29 -4.83 -11.81
CA PHE A 320 3.77 -4.04 -10.67
C PHE A 320 4.84 -3.04 -11.09
N ASP A 321 4.84 -1.88 -10.42
CA ASP A 321 5.95 -0.91 -10.53
C ASP A 321 6.98 -1.14 -9.43
N GLY A 322 6.55 -1.63 -8.26
CA GLY A 322 7.44 -1.99 -7.17
C GLY A 322 8.04 -3.39 -7.34
N VAL A 323 9.09 -3.66 -6.57
CA VAL A 323 9.80 -4.94 -6.55
C VAL A 323 9.99 -5.45 -5.11
N PRO A 324 10.17 -6.76 -4.87
CA PRO A 324 10.38 -7.27 -3.52
C PRO A 324 11.74 -6.84 -2.94
N MET A 325 11.72 -6.08 -1.85
CA MET A 325 12.91 -5.48 -1.23
C MET A 325 13.97 -6.50 -0.78
N GLN A 326 13.55 -7.72 -0.47
CA GLN A 326 14.40 -8.77 0.08
C GLN A 326 15.06 -9.67 -0.97
N THR A 327 14.69 -9.55 -2.25
CA THR A 327 15.24 -10.38 -3.33
C THR A 327 15.74 -9.59 -4.53
N ASP A 328 15.31 -8.34 -4.72
CA ASP A 328 15.72 -7.53 -5.86
C ASP A 328 17.20 -7.10 -5.76
N PRO A 329 18.06 -7.44 -6.73
CA PRO A 329 19.48 -7.11 -6.68
C PRO A 329 19.77 -5.60 -6.65
N ASP A 330 18.99 -4.77 -7.32
CA ASP A 330 19.23 -3.33 -7.39
C ASP A 330 18.97 -2.69 -6.02
N ILE A 331 17.93 -3.17 -5.32
CA ILE A 331 17.68 -2.80 -3.92
C ILE A 331 18.78 -3.32 -2.99
N LEU A 332 19.13 -4.60 -3.08
CA LEU A 332 20.10 -5.22 -2.17
C LEU A 332 21.51 -4.59 -2.30
N ASN A 333 21.89 -4.17 -3.50
CA ASN A 333 23.15 -3.47 -3.76
C ASN A 333 23.17 -2.03 -3.20
N GLY A 334 22.00 -1.45 -2.92
CA GLY A 334 21.83 -0.10 -2.35
C GLY A 334 21.86 -0.06 -0.82
N ILE A 335 22.02 -1.20 -0.14
CA ILE A 335 22.07 -1.27 1.32
C ILE A 335 23.45 -0.86 1.83
N VAL A 336 23.48 0.10 2.76
CA VAL A 336 24.69 0.62 3.40
C VAL A 336 24.58 0.54 4.92
N PHE A 337 25.73 0.47 5.61
CA PHE A 337 25.80 0.42 7.07
C PHE A 337 26.55 1.66 7.58
N PRO A 338 25.86 2.79 7.78
CA PRO A 338 26.50 4.01 8.24
C PRO A 338 26.97 3.87 9.69
N ALA A 339 28.04 4.59 10.05
CA ALA A 339 28.50 4.65 11.45
C ALA A 339 27.51 5.41 12.36
N ASP A 340 26.75 6.34 11.78
CA ASP A 340 25.67 7.09 12.43
C ASP A 340 24.44 7.06 11.50
N LEU A 341 23.52 6.15 11.79
CA LEU A 341 22.29 5.98 11.02
C LEU A 341 21.42 7.24 11.05
N LYS A 342 21.30 7.90 12.20
CA LYS A 342 20.48 9.12 12.33
C LYS A 342 21.02 10.23 11.44
N GLN A 343 22.35 10.44 11.43
CA GLN A 343 22.95 11.44 10.55
C GLN A 343 22.76 11.07 9.08
N ALA A 344 22.99 9.82 8.69
CA ALA A 344 22.87 9.38 7.29
C ALA A 344 21.43 9.50 6.75
N LEU A 345 20.42 9.20 7.58
CA LEU A 345 19.01 9.43 7.24
C LEU A 345 18.68 10.93 7.17
N THR A 346 19.22 11.74 8.09
CA THR A 346 19.05 13.21 8.07
C THR A 346 19.64 13.80 6.79
N ASP A 347 20.82 13.35 6.36
CA ASP A 347 21.47 13.78 5.12
C ASP A 347 20.66 13.38 3.88
N ALA A 348 20.06 12.19 3.88
CA ALA A 348 19.17 11.74 2.81
C ALA A 348 17.92 12.63 2.71
N ILE A 349 17.24 12.91 3.83
CA ILE A 349 16.07 13.81 3.85
C ILE A 349 16.43 15.20 3.33
N ASN A 350 17.58 15.74 3.75
CA ASN A 350 18.05 17.07 3.32
C ASN A 350 18.41 17.14 1.83
N SER A 351 18.50 16.00 1.13
CA SER A 351 18.73 15.95 -0.31
C SER A 351 17.46 16.11 -1.15
N TYR A 352 16.27 16.03 -0.53
CA TYR A 352 15.00 16.11 -1.24
C TYR A 352 14.71 17.51 -1.77
N GLY A 353 14.18 17.54 -2.99
CA GLY A 353 13.74 18.75 -3.67
C GLY A 353 12.34 18.57 -4.24
N TYR A 354 11.84 19.64 -4.86
CA TYR A 354 10.63 19.57 -5.66
C TYR A 354 10.87 18.71 -6.91
N PRO A 355 9.83 18.07 -7.47
CA PRO A 355 9.91 17.50 -8.81
C PRO A 355 10.13 18.62 -9.86
N ASP A 356 10.28 18.25 -11.13
CA ASP A 356 10.34 19.26 -12.19
C ASP A 356 9.07 20.12 -12.21
N ILE A 357 9.19 21.37 -12.66
CA ILE A 357 8.11 22.35 -12.60
C ILE A 357 6.84 21.91 -13.35
N GLY A 358 6.97 21.09 -14.39
CA GLY A 358 5.82 20.56 -15.13
C GLY A 358 5.04 19.58 -14.26
N THR A 359 5.75 18.62 -13.66
CA THR A 359 5.18 17.65 -12.72
C THR A 359 4.59 18.32 -11.48
N ASP A 360 5.28 19.30 -10.90
CA ASP A 360 4.80 20.05 -9.72
C ASP A 360 3.47 20.76 -9.98
N ILE A 361 3.37 21.50 -11.09
CA ILE A 361 2.13 22.20 -11.45
C ILE A 361 1.01 21.20 -11.78
N MET A 362 1.34 20.14 -12.52
CA MET A 362 0.38 19.10 -12.89
C MET A 362 -0.23 18.42 -11.65
N LEU A 363 0.61 18.03 -10.68
CA LEU A 363 0.16 17.41 -9.43
C LEU A 363 -0.59 18.41 -8.55
N SER A 364 -0.19 19.68 -8.54
CA SER A 364 -0.92 20.74 -7.85
C SER A 364 -2.34 20.89 -8.40
N ILE A 365 -2.51 20.90 -9.73
CA ILE A 365 -3.83 20.92 -10.37
C ILE A 365 -4.62 19.66 -10.00
N ARG A 366 -3.98 18.48 -10.05
CA ARG A 366 -4.61 17.20 -9.70
C ARG A 366 -5.09 17.17 -8.25
N ALA A 367 -4.29 17.63 -7.31
CA ALA A 367 -4.64 17.70 -5.89
C ALA A 367 -5.80 18.67 -5.63
N LEU A 368 -5.78 19.84 -6.27
CA LEU A 368 -6.90 20.80 -6.19
C LEU A 368 -8.20 20.21 -6.73
N ALA A 369 -8.12 19.45 -7.84
CA ALA A 369 -9.25 18.80 -8.46
C ALA A 369 -9.77 17.62 -7.61
N GLY A 370 -8.88 16.81 -7.06
CA GLY A 370 -9.18 15.68 -6.16
C GLY A 370 -9.76 16.11 -4.81
N GLY A 371 -9.40 17.29 -4.33
CA GLY A 371 -9.93 17.90 -3.10
C GLY A 371 -11.12 18.85 -3.30
N ALA A 372 -11.59 19.05 -4.53
CA ALA A 372 -12.60 20.08 -4.86
C ALA A 372 -13.89 20.00 -4.01
N GLY A 373 -14.37 18.79 -3.69
CA GLY A 373 -15.52 18.60 -2.79
C GLY A 373 -15.25 19.16 -1.39
N TYR A 374 -14.08 18.87 -0.83
CA TYR A 374 -13.66 19.36 0.48
C TYR A 374 -13.44 20.89 0.51
N PHE A 375 -12.89 21.47 -0.55
CA PHE A 375 -12.59 22.91 -0.59
C PHE A 375 -13.82 23.81 -0.65
N LEU A 376 -14.88 23.35 -1.32
CA LEU A 376 -16.12 24.09 -1.45
C LEU A 376 -16.93 24.11 -0.15
N GLU A 377 -16.86 23.05 0.64
CA GLU A 377 -17.50 22.98 1.97
C GLU A 377 -16.78 23.87 3.01
N ASN A 378 -15.46 24.05 2.89
CA ASN A 378 -14.62 24.75 3.87
C ASN A 378 -14.32 26.23 3.54
N TYR A 379 -15.04 26.86 2.60
CA TYR A 379 -14.84 28.27 2.20
C TYR A 379 -13.43 28.61 1.63
N ALA A 380 -12.66 27.61 1.21
CA ALA A 380 -11.28 27.78 0.71
C ALA A 380 -11.18 28.21 -0.76
N LEU A 381 -12.31 28.49 -1.40
CA LEU A 381 -12.39 28.74 -2.84
C LEU A 381 -11.59 29.97 -3.33
N PRO A 382 -11.64 31.16 -2.68
CA PRO A 382 -10.97 32.34 -3.22
C PRO A 382 -9.43 32.23 -3.30
N PRO A 383 -8.70 31.74 -2.27
CA PRO A 383 -7.26 31.49 -2.37
C PRO A 383 -6.89 30.52 -3.48
N ILE A 384 -7.66 29.43 -3.64
CA ILE A 384 -7.42 28.42 -4.69
C ILE A 384 -7.56 29.04 -6.09
N LEU A 385 -8.60 29.85 -6.31
CA LEU A 385 -8.80 30.54 -7.59
C LEU A 385 -7.65 31.49 -7.91
N ASN A 386 -7.10 32.19 -6.92
CA ASN A 386 -5.92 33.07 -7.10
C ASN A 386 -4.66 32.27 -7.45
N PHE A 387 -4.43 31.14 -6.79
CA PHE A 387 -3.31 30.25 -7.13
C PHE A 387 -3.43 29.75 -8.57
N LEU A 388 -4.59 29.24 -8.97
CA LEU A 388 -4.83 28.80 -10.35
C LEU A 388 -4.61 29.96 -11.34
N GLN A 389 -5.00 31.19 -10.99
CA GLN A 389 -4.76 32.35 -11.86
C GLN A 389 -3.27 32.57 -12.09
N SER A 390 -2.43 32.39 -11.07
CA SER A 390 -0.97 32.50 -11.22
C SER A 390 -0.36 31.45 -12.16
N ILE A 391 -1.02 30.29 -12.36
CA ILE A 391 -0.62 29.28 -13.35
C ILE A 391 -1.14 29.66 -14.74
N VAL A 392 -2.36 30.18 -14.82
CA VAL A 392 -2.91 30.70 -16.08
C VAL A 392 -2.02 31.80 -16.66
N ASP A 393 -1.58 32.74 -15.81
CA ASP A 393 -0.75 33.88 -16.20
C ASP A 393 0.66 33.48 -16.69
N GLN A 394 1.09 32.23 -16.49
CA GLN A 394 2.38 31.71 -16.98
C GLN A 394 2.35 31.25 -18.45
N ASP A 395 1.17 31.13 -19.07
CA ASP A 395 0.97 30.74 -20.48
C ASP A 395 1.73 29.46 -20.91
N ILE A 396 1.70 28.44 -20.06
CA ILE A 396 2.35 27.15 -20.32
C ILE A 396 1.38 26.28 -21.14
N PHE A 397 1.85 25.81 -22.31
CA PHE A 397 1.06 25.00 -23.23
C PHE A 397 0.39 23.80 -22.51
N LEU A 398 -0.93 23.64 -22.72
CA LEU A 398 -1.85 22.70 -22.05
C LEU A 398 -2.07 22.94 -20.55
N ILE A 399 -1.02 23.26 -19.78
CA ILE A 399 -1.10 23.45 -18.33
C ILE A 399 -1.96 24.67 -17.96
N SER A 400 -1.76 25.82 -18.61
CA SER A 400 -2.58 27.00 -18.35
C SER A 400 -4.04 26.77 -18.75
N GLY A 401 -4.29 26.02 -19.83
CA GLY A 401 -5.65 25.60 -20.22
C GLY A 401 -6.32 24.66 -19.21
N LEU A 402 -5.56 23.74 -18.60
CA LEU A 402 -6.06 22.88 -17.50
C LEU A 402 -6.37 23.69 -16.25
N ALA A 403 -5.54 24.70 -15.92
CA ALA A 403 -5.78 25.61 -14.80
C ALA A 403 -7.02 26.49 -15.03
N GLU A 404 -7.21 27.03 -16.23
CA GLU A 404 -8.44 27.74 -16.63
C GLU A 404 -9.67 26.84 -16.53
N GLY A 405 -9.57 25.61 -17.03
CA GLY A 405 -10.62 24.60 -16.93
C GLY A 405 -10.99 24.31 -15.47
N THR A 406 -9.99 24.10 -14.62
CA THR A 406 -10.19 23.88 -13.17
C THR A 406 -10.84 25.10 -12.51
N GLN A 407 -10.41 26.33 -12.83
CA GLN A 407 -11.05 27.54 -12.32
C GLN A 407 -12.52 27.63 -12.76
N TRP A 408 -12.80 27.34 -14.03
CA TRP A 408 -14.15 27.39 -14.57
C TRP A 408 -15.05 26.40 -13.81
N VAL A 409 -14.60 25.16 -13.62
CA VAL A 409 -15.31 24.14 -12.82
C VAL A 409 -15.59 24.67 -11.41
N LEU A 410 -14.55 25.12 -10.70
CA LEU A 410 -14.66 25.62 -9.33
C LEU A 410 -15.60 26.84 -9.21
N LYS A 411 -15.67 27.71 -10.22
CA LYS A 411 -16.57 28.88 -10.27
C LYS A 411 -18.00 28.53 -10.68
N THR A 412 -18.19 27.62 -11.64
CA THR A 412 -19.50 27.28 -12.22
C THR A 412 -20.30 26.35 -11.31
N VAL A 413 -19.64 25.55 -10.50
CA VAL A 413 -20.26 24.47 -9.72
C VAL A 413 -20.73 24.92 -8.32
N GLY A 414 -20.93 26.22 -8.10
CA GLY A 414 -21.39 26.80 -6.81
C GLY A 414 -22.77 26.33 -6.30
N ALA A 415 -23.38 25.30 -6.91
CA ALA A 415 -24.62 24.66 -6.48
C ALA A 415 -24.70 23.14 -6.75
N ALA A 416 -23.63 22.44 -7.19
CA ALA A 416 -23.70 20.98 -7.39
C ALA A 416 -23.24 20.19 -6.16
N THR A 417 -23.60 18.91 -6.11
CA THR A 417 -23.24 17.98 -5.04
C THR A 417 -21.75 17.59 -5.12
N ALA A 418 -21.17 17.18 -3.99
CA ALA A 418 -19.78 16.70 -3.89
C ALA A 418 -19.43 15.60 -4.92
N ASP A 419 -20.42 14.79 -5.33
CA ASP A 419 -20.25 13.73 -6.34
C ASP A 419 -19.84 14.27 -7.72
N VAL A 420 -20.51 15.32 -8.20
CA VAL A 420 -20.21 15.93 -9.52
C VAL A 420 -18.81 16.51 -9.53
N LEU A 421 -18.40 17.12 -8.42
CA LEU A 421 -17.05 17.68 -8.25
C LEU A 421 -15.98 16.60 -8.24
N THR A 422 -16.25 15.47 -7.58
CA THR A 422 -15.34 14.33 -7.55
C THR A 422 -15.18 13.69 -8.94
N ASP A 423 -16.24 13.68 -9.76
CA ASP A 423 -16.19 13.16 -11.13
C ASP A 423 -15.41 14.10 -12.07
N ILE A 424 -15.59 15.41 -11.94
CA ILE A 424 -14.79 16.39 -12.70
C ILE A 424 -13.32 16.34 -12.26
N GLY A 425 -13.07 16.20 -10.96
CA GLY A 425 -11.73 16.00 -10.41
C GLY A 425 -11.00 14.84 -11.07
N ARG A 426 -11.73 13.76 -11.37
CA ARG A 426 -11.22 12.60 -12.10
C ARG A 426 -10.91 12.87 -13.57
N VAL A 427 -11.71 13.67 -14.26
CA VAL A 427 -11.41 14.06 -15.64
C VAL A 427 -10.09 14.83 -15.69
N VAL A 428 -9.92 15.81 -14.80
CA VAL A 428 -8.66 16.56 -14.66
C VAL A 428 -7.52 15.62 -14.28
N ALA A 429 -7.75 14.70 -13.35
CA ALA A 429 -6.76 13.71 -12.96
C ALA A 429 -6.31 12.81 -14.12
N TYR A 430 -7.24 12.34 -14.95
CA TYR A 430 -6.93 11.54 -16.12
C TYR A 430 -6.10 12.33 -17.14
N PHE A 431 -6.48 13.58 -17.44
CA PHE A 431 -5.69 14.44 -18.33
C PHE A 431 -4.35 14.88 -17.75
N THR A 432 -4.18 14.75 -16.44
CA THR A 432 -2.89 14.93 -15.78
C THR A 432 -2.15 13.62 -15.60
N GLY A 433 -2.64 12.48 -16.08
CA GLY A 433 -1.91 11.21 -16.12
C GLY A 433 -2.32 10.15 -15.09
N ALA A 434 -3.33 10.38 -14.25
CA ALA A 434 -3.80 9.37 -13.30
C ALA A 434 -4.68 8.30 -13.99
N GLY A 435 -4.41 7.02 -13.73
CA GLY A 435 -5.18 5.90 -14.27
C GLY A 435 -5.15 5.77 -15.80
N VAL A 436 -4.12 6.29 -16.45
CA VAL A 436 -3.94 6.25 -17.91
C VAL A 436 -3.28 4.96 -18.39
N ILE A 437 -2.64 4.22 -17.49
CA ILE A 437 -1.96 2.95 -17.79
C ILE A 437 -2.88 1.79 -17.37
N PRO A 438 -3.43 0.99 -18.31
CA PRO A 438 -4.23 -0.18 -17.97
C PRO A 438 -3.36 -1.34 -17.48
N PRO A 439 -3.92 -2.32 -16.76
CA PRO A 439 -3.19 -3.52 -16.36
C PRO A 439 -2.83 -4.40 -17.56
N ASN A 440 -1.68 -5.05 -17.49
CA ASN A 440 -1.26 -6.07 -18.46
C ASN A 440 -1.77 -7.46 -18.05
N ASP A 441 -1.75 -7.73 -16.75
CA ASP A 441 -2.28 -8.96 -16.19
C ASP A 441 -3.78 -8.80 -15.95
N ALA A 442 -4.55 -9.84 -16.25
CA ALA A 442 -5.99 -9.82 -16.01
C ALA A 442 -6.32 -9.53 -14.53
N PRO A 443 -7.48 -8.91 -14.24
CA PRO A 443 -8.03 -8.93 -12.89
C PRO A 443 -8.14 -10.35 -12.36
N LEU A 444 -8.16 -10.49 -11.04
CA LEU A 444 -8.39 -11.80 -10.42
C LEU A 444 -9.75 -12.38 -10.89
N PRO A 445 -9.84 -13.69 -11.14
CA PRO A 445 -11.09 -14.31 -11.54
C PRO A 445 -12.14 -14.14 -10.44
N LEU A 446 -13.42 -14.15 -10.82
CA LEU A 446 -14.48 -14.11 -9.81
C LEU A 446 -14.49 -15.41 -8.98
N PRO A 447 -14.82 -15.34 -7.68
CA PRO A 447 -14.92 -16.54 -6.85
C PRO A 447 -15.84 -17.59 -7.45
N GLY A 448 -15.37 -18.83 -7.51
CA GLY A 448 -16.13 -19.94 -8.07
C GLY A 448 -16.18 -20.00 -9.61
N ALA A 449 -15.54 -19.07 -10.32
CA ALA A 449 -15.22 -19.28 -11.73
C ALA A 449 -14.19 -20.42 -11.82
N ALA A 450 -14.60 -21.57 -12.35
CA ALA A 450 -13.66 -22.65 -12.62
C ALA A 450 -12.62 -22.13 -13.62
N GLU A 451 -11.34 -22.16 -13.27
CA GLU A 451 -10.28 -22.08 -14.28
C GLU A 451 -10.45 -23.28 -15.21
N PHE A 452 -11.02 -23.04 -16.38
CA PHE A 452 -11.15 -24.08 -17.39
C PHE A 452 -9.75 -24.34 -17.97
N THR A 453 -9.06 -25.33 -17.42
CA THR A 453 -7.73 -25.78 -17.88
C THR A 453 -7.81 -26.80 -19.02
N GLY A 454 -9.01 -27.05 -19.57
CA GLY A 454 -9.20 -27.93 -20.72
C GLY A 454 -8.91 -27.22 -22.05
N SER A 455 -8.32 -27.92 -23.01
CA SER A 455 -8.19 -27.38 -24.38
C SER A 455 -9.59 -27.23 -25.01
N LEU A 456 -9.76 -26.22 -25.86
CA LEU A 456 -10.99 -25.98 -26.63
C LEU A 456 -11.41 -27.23 -27.45
N GLU A 457 -10.43 -28.07 -27.82
CA GLU A 457 -10.61 -29.33 -28.53
C GLU A 457 -11.28 -30.40 -27.66
N ALA A 458 -11.04 -30.41 -26.34
CA ALA A 458 -11.71 -31.33 -25.41
C ALA A 458 -13.20 -30.98 -25.23
N LEU A 459 -13.56 -29.69 -25.35
CA LEU A 459 -14.95 -29.22 -25.29
C LEU A 459 -15.75 -29.58 -26.56
N LEU A 460 -15.07 -29.66 -27.71
CA LEU A 460 -15.68 -29.97 -29.01
C LEU A 460 -15.70 -31.47 -29.35
N ALA A 461 -14.91 -32.29 -28.65
CA ALA A 461 -14.85 -33.72 -28.89
C ALA A 461 -16.08 -34.50 -28.39
N ASP A 462 -16.83 -33.94 -27.43
CA ASP A 462 -17.86 -34.70 -26.69
C ASP A 462 -19.32 -34.33 -27.00
N HIS A 463 -19.56 -33.51 -28.04
CA HIS A 463 -20.91 -33.17 -28.47
C HIS A 463 -21.15 -33.50 -29.95
N ALA A 464 -21.49 -34.77 -30.20
CA ALA A 464 -22.32 -35.14 -31.33
C ALA A 464 -23.72 -34.51 -31.13
N PHE A 465 -23.89 -33.28 -31.59
CA PHE A 465 -25.15 -32.56 -31.49
C PHE A 465 -26.14 -33.11 -32.52
N THR A 466 -27.00 -34.05 -32.11
CA THR A 466 -28.23 -34.36 -32.86
C THR A 466 -29.22 -33.22 -32.64
N ALA A 467 -29.49 -32.44 -33.68
CA ALA A 467 -30.47 -31.36 -33.66
C ALA A 467 -31.89 -31.90 -33.35
N PRO A 468 -32.65 -31.28 -32.43
CA PRO A 468 -34.05 -31.63 -32.23
C PRO A 468 -34.93 -31.07 -33.35
N ASP A 469 -35.87 -31.90 -33.81
CA ASP A 469 -36.95 -31.54 -34.71
C ASP A 469 -37.92 -30.55 -34.03
N LEU A 470 -37.99 -29.32 -34.53
CA LEU A 470 -38.91 -28.28 -34.05
C LEU A 470 -40.10 -28.17 -35.01
N GLY A 471 -41.06 -29.07 -34.82
CA GLY A 471 -42.40 -28.94 -35.36
C GLY A 471 -43.24 -27.94 -34.56
N GLY A 472 -43.52 -26.79 -35.17
CA GLY A 472 -44.75 -26.02 -35.01
C GLY A 472 -44.94 -25.20 -33.74
N ALA A 473 -44.69 -23.88 -33.83
CA ALA A 473 -45.63 -22.84 -33.39
C ALA A 473 -45.04 -21.46 -33.73
N ASP A 474 -45.89 -20.61 -34.31
CA ASP A 474 -45.59 -19.30 -34.90
C ASP A 474 -44.93 -18.28 -33.95
N ALA A 475 -43.89 -17.61 -34.43
CA ALA A 475 -43.32 -16.39 -33.86
C ALA A 475 -43.63 -15.20 -34.78
N PRO A 476 -44.15 -14.06 -34.28
CA PRO A 476 -44.18 -12.84 -35.04
C PRO A 476 -42.79 -12.16 -35.03
N SER A 477 -42.26 -11.96 -36.24
CA SER A 477 -41.05 -11.21 -36.53
C SER A 477 -41.22 -9.73 -36.20
N LEU A 478 -40.26 -9.13 -35.49
CA LEU A 478 -39.91 -7.71 -35.60
C LEU A 478 -38.56 -7.48 -34.93
N LEU A 479 -37.52 -7.33 -35.74
CA LEU A 479 -36.41 -6.38 -35.55
C LEU A 479 -35.59 -6.38 -36.83
N ASP A 480 -35.83 -5.35 -37.63
CA ASP A 480 -35.16 -5.01 -38.87
C ASP A 480 -33.90 -4.18 -38.52
N VAL A 481 -32.73 -4.62 -38.99
CA VAL A 481 -31.40 -4.13 -38.55
C VAL A 481 -30.79 -3.13 -39.55
N ASP A 482 -31.52 -2.72 -40.59
CA ASP A 482 -30.98 -1.85 -41.65
C ASP A 482 -31.18 -0.33 -41.45
N ALA A 483 -31.35 0.16 -40.20
CA ALA A 483 -31.64 1.58 -39.94
C ALA A 483 -30.61 2.37 -39.13
N LEU A 484 -29.32 1.99 -39.15
CA LEU A 484 -28.26 2.78 -38.48
C LEU A 484 -26.97 2.88 -39.32
N LEU A 485 -27.09 3.16 -40.62
CA LEU A 485 -26.02 3.75 -41.42
C LEU A 485 -26.63 4.70 -42.49
N SER A 486 -26.93 5.93 -42.09
CA SER A 486 -26.98 7.11 -42.97
C SER A 486 -26.82 8.40 -42.17
#